data_AF-A0A444YXX8-F1
#
_entry.id   AF-A0A444YXX8-F1
#
_cell.length_a   1.000
_cell.length_b   1.000
_cell.length_c   1.000
_cell.angle_alpha   90.00
_cell.angle_beta   90.00
_cell.angle_gamma   90.00
#
_symmetry.space_group_name_H-M   'P 1'
#
loop_
_entity.id
_entity.type
_entity.pdbx_description
1 polymer ?
#
loop_
_entity_poly.entity_id
_entity_poly.type
_entity_poly.pdbx_seq_one_letter_code
_entity_poly.pdbx_strand_id
1 'polypeptide(L)'
;MGAASSSISVAEIEDVVSESRSSTGLGDIPESCISFMMMSFDPKEICQLAKVNKTFHRASSADFVWESKLPQSYEFLLNKILGDNKEDLIRIMSKKEVYAKLCRPNFFDGGTKEVWLDRSSGQVCLFISSKSFKITGIDDRRYWNNIPTEESRFKSVAYLQQMWWVEVLGELDFEFPRGKYSVFFRLHLGKTSNRLGRRVCNLAQVHGWDIKPVRFQLSTSDGQNSLSQCYLIGPGEWTHYHVGYFVIDKPNGPTTIKFSLAQIDCTHTKGGLCIDGAVICPTQNTKQF
;
A
#
# COMPACT_ATOMS: atom_id res chain seq x y z
N MET A 1 -57.68 81.98 -21.05
CA MET A 1 -56.80 82.41 -22.16
C MET A 1 -55.55 81.53 -22.13
N GLY A 2 -55.12 81.02 -23.30
CA GLY A 2 -53.99 80.09 -23.50
C GLY A 2 -54.46 78.66 -23.75
N ALA A 3 -54.94 78.32 -24.96
CA ALA A 3 -54.19 77.70 -26.08
C ALA A 3 -53.81 76.23 -25.76
N ALA A 4 -54.55 75.21 -26.24
CA ALA A 4 -54.53 74.63 -27.60
C ALA A 4 -53.13 74.07 -27.94
N SER A 5 -52.88 72.80 -28.30
CA SER A 5 -53.62 71.89 -29.19
C SER A 5 -52.97 70.48 -29.17
N SER A 6 -53.80 69.44 -29.40
CA SER A 6 -53.59 68.23 -30.23
C SER A 6 -52.44 67.25 -29.88
N SER A 7 -52.51 65.91 -30.01
CA SER A 7 -53.39 64.99 -30.75
C SER A 7 -53.00 63.52 -30.37
N ILE A 8 -53.97 62.57 -30.40
CA ILE A 8 -53.96 61.20 -31.01
C ILE A 8 -52.59 60.48 -31.09
N SER A 9 -52.33 59.22 -30.69
CA SER A 9 -53.11 57.96 -30.72
C SER A 9 -52.32 56.78 -30.12
N VAL A 10 -53.06 55.78 -29.64
CA VAL A 10 -52.91 54.31 -29.85
C VAL A 10 -51.52 53.65 -29.70
N ALA A 11 -51.44 52.85 -28.61
CA ALA A 11 -50.87 51.51 -28.45
C ALA A 11 -49.47 51.17 -29.02
N GLU A 12 -48.61 50.67 -28.11
CA GLU A 12 -47.59 49.62 -28.32
C GLU A 12 -47.17 49.16 -26.91
N ILE A 13 -47.73 48.05 -26.40
CA ILE A 13 -47.07 46.75 -26.26
C ILE A 13 -45.53 46.84 -26.33
N GLU A 14 -44.89 46.91 -25.17
CA GLU A 14 -43.51 46.41 -25.03
C GLU A 14 -43.55 45.12 -24.23
N ASP A 15 -43.45 44.02 -24.98
CA ASP A 15 -43.04 42.70 -24.50
C ASP A 15 -41.68 42.82 -23.80
N VAL A 16 -41.68 42.90 -22.47
CA VAL A 16 -40.47 42.63 -21.69
C VAL A 16 -40.31 41.11 -21.67
N VAL A 17 -39.66 40.58 -22.71
CA VAL A 17 -39.05 39.26 -22.69
C VAL A 17 -38.00 39.28 -21.58
N SER A 18 -38.38 38.82 -20.39
CA SER A 18 -37.42 38.49 -19.35
C SER A 18 -36.63 37.28 -19.83
N GLU A 19 -35.54 37.50 -20.55
CA GLU A 19 -34.48 36.50 -20.69
C GLU A 19 -34.02 36.14 -19.27
N SER A 20 -34.58 35.06 -18.73
CA SER A 20 -33.97 34.36 -17.61
C SER A 20 -32.63 33.85 -18.14
N ARG A 21 -31.56 34.61 -17.95
CA ARG A 21 -30.19 34.09 -18.07
C ARG A 21 -30.12 32.93 -17.09
N SER A 22 -30.26 31.71 -17.61
CA SER A 22 -29.97 30.50 -16.85
C SER A 22 -28.53 30.65 -16.39
N SER A 23 -28.34 30.86 -15.10
CA SER A 23 -26.99 30.94 -14.53
C SER A 23 -26.33 29.59 -14.78
N THR A 24 -25.34 29.56 -15.66
CA THR A 24 -24.60 28.32 -15.94
C THR A 24 -23.89 27.89 -14.66
N GLY A 25 -24.22 26.69 -14.21
CA GLY A 25 -23.69 26.09 -13.00
C GLY A 25 -22.65 25.02 -13.31
N LEU A 26 -21.93 24.59 -12.28
CA LEU A 26 -20.97 23.48 -12.38
C LEU A 26 -21.62 22.15 -12.83
N GLY A 27 -22.95 22.04 -12.72
CA GLY A 27 -23.72 20.88 -13.18
C GLY A 27 -23.92 20.82 -14.71
N ASP A 28 -23.71 21.93 -15.42
CA ASP A 28 -23.92 22.04 -16.86
C ASP A 28 -22.70 21.60 -17.69
N ILE A 29 -21.57 21.33 -17.02
CA ILE A 29 -20.35 20.82 -17.67
C ILE A 29 -20.59 19.35 -18.10
N PRO A 30 -20.31 18.96 -19.36
CA PRO A 30 -20.44 17.58 -19.80
C PRO A 30 -19.64 16.60 -18.93
N GLU A 31 -20.24 15.47 -18.59
CA GLU A 31 -19.61 14.44 -17.75
C GLU A 31 -18.26 13.98 -18.35
N SER A 32 -18.17 13.84 -19.67
CA SER A 32 -16.95 13.46 -20.38
C SER A 32 -15.78 14.43 -20.14
N CYS A 33 -16.05 15.74 -20.09
CA CYS A 33 -15.03 16.76 -19.81
C CYS A 33 -14.53 16.64 -18.37
N ILE A 34 -15.44 16.47 -17.40
CA ILE A 34 -15.09 16.29 -15.98
C ILE A 34 -14.29 15.00 -15.79
N SER A 35 -14.73 13.89 -16.38
CA SER A 35 -14.04 12.60 -16.30
C SER A 35 -12.64 12.69 -16.90
N PHE A 36 -12.47 13.34 -18.05
CA PHE A 36 -11.16 13.53 -18.67
C PHE A 36 -10.21 14.32 -17.75
N MET A 37 -10.69 15.39 -17.10
CA MET A 37 -9.91 16.11 -16.09
C MET A 37 -9.54 15.21 -14.90
N MET A 38 -10.50 14.41 -14.41
CA MET A 38 -10.30 13.49 -13.28
C MET A 38 -9.22 12.43 -13.53
N MET A 39 -8.92 12.09 -14.79
CA MET A 39 -7.79 11.20 -15.12
C MET A 39 -6.43 11.77 -14.67
N SER A 40 -6.32 13.07 -14.41
CA SER A 40 -5.09 13.70 -13.93
C SER A 40 -5.03 13.86 -12.41
N PHE A 41 -6.15 13.69 -11.70
CA PHE A 41 -6.26 13.88 -10.25
C PHE A 41 -5.94 12.61 -9.47
N ASP A 42 -5.53 12.73 -8.22
CA ASP A 42 -5.37 11.55 -7.37
C ASP A 42 -6.75 10.95 -6.98
N PRO A 43 -6.82 9.66 -6.63
CA PRO A 43 -8.05 8.99 -6.20
C PRO A 43 -8.79 9.68 -5.04
N LYS A 44 -8.09 10.35 -4.12
CA LYS A 44 -8.72 11.07 -3.01
C LYS A 44 -9.41 12.34 -3.53
N GLU A 45 -8.75 13.10 -4.39
CA GLU A 45 -9.31 14.27 -5.06
C GLU A 45 -10.55 13.88 -5.88
N ILE A 46 -10.49 12.79 -6.66
CA ILE A 46 -11.64 12.25 -7.39
C ILE A 46 -12.82 11.98 -6.44
N CYS A 47 -12.56 11.32 -5.31
CA CYS A 47 -13.60 11.02 -4.32
C CYS A 47 -14.17 12.27 -3.63
N GLN A 48 -13.37 13.33 -3.47
CA GLN A 48 -13.82 14.61 -2.93
C GLN A 48 -14.69 15.35 -3.95
N LEU A 49 -14.23 15.44 -5.20
CA LEU A 49 -14.93 16.06 -6.32
C LEU A 49 -16.27 15.36 -6.61
N ALA A 50 -16.33 14.04 -6.47
CA ALA A 50 -17.57 13.26 -6.59
C ALA A 50 -18.69 13.71 -5.64
N LYS A 51 -18.36 14.41 -4.53
CA LYS A 51 -19.34 14.90 -3.55
C LYS A 51 -19.90 16.28 -3.88
N VAL A 52 -19.31 16.99 -4.85
CA VAL A 52 -19.64 18.39 -5.15
C VAL A 52 -21.04 18.51 -5.76
N ASN A 53 -21.36 17.67 -6.75
CA ASN A 53 -22.70 17.62 -7.36
C ASN A 53 -22.94 16.26 -8.06
N LYS A 54 -24.17 16.05 -8.57
CA LYS A 54 -24.55 14.81 -9.27
C LYS A 54 -23.76 14.55 -10.55
N THR A 55 -23.46 15.58 -11.33
CA THR A 55 -22.68 15.48 -12.57
C THR A 55 -21.26 15.00 -12.30
N PHE A 56 -20.60 15.57 -11.28
CA PHE A 56 -19.27 15.15 -10.82
C PHE A 56 -19.29 13.74 -10.22
N HIS A 57 -20.33 13.39 -9.47
CA HIS A 57 -20.50 12.02 -8.96
C HIS A 57 -20.55 11.00 -10.10
N ARG A 58 -21.35 11.25 -11.14
CA ARG A 58 -21.46 10.38 -12.31
C ARG A 58 -20.16 10.31 -13.10
N ALA A 59 -19.56 11.47 -13.41
CA ALA A 59 -18.28 11.55 -14.08
C ALA A 59 -17.18 10.77 -13.36
N SER A 60 -17.14 10.85 -12.02
CA SER A 60 -16.17 10.11 -11.18
C SER A 60 -16.35 8.61 -11.20
N SER A 61 -17.44 8.07 -11.74
CA SER A 61 -17.72 6.64 -11.77
C SER A 61 -17.39 6.00 -13.12
N ALA A 62 -16.90 6.78 -14.08
CA ALA A 62 -16.49 6.27 -15.39
C ALA A 62 -15.27 5.34 -15.29
N ASP A 63 -15.30 4.21 -15.99
CA ASP A 63 -14.27 3.17 -15.88
C ASP A 63 -12.88 3.66 -16.30
N PHE A 64 -12.77 4.43 -17.38
CA PHE A 64 -11.49 4.94 -17.86
C PHE A 64 -10.79 5.87 -16.83
N VAL A 65 -11.56 6.52 -15.95
CA VAL A 65 -10.99 7.32 -14.85
C VAL A 65 -10.24 6.41 -13.90
N TRP A 66 -10.86 5.31 -13.46
CA TRP A 66 -10.24 4.38 -12.51
C TRP A 66 -9.23 3.43 -13.14
N GLU A 67 -9.40 3.10 -14.42
CA GLU A 67 -8.39 2.39 -15.21
C GLU A 67 -7.08 3.19 -15.26
N SER A 68 -7.14 4.52 -15.41
CA SER A 68 -5.95 5.38 -15.34
C SER A 68 -5.24 5.36 -13.97
N LYS A 69 -5.92 4.91 -12.91
CA LYS A 69 -5.40 4.83 -11.53
C LYS A 69 -4.93 3.44 -11.14
N LEU A 70 -5.32 2.42 -11.89
CA LEU A 70 -4.88 1.06 -11.66
C LEU A 70 -3.43 0.90 -12.14
N PRO A 71 -2.60 0.15 -11.39
CA PRO A 71 -1.27 -0.19 -11.88
C PRO A 71 -1.37 -1.04 -13.15
N GLN A 72 -0.40 -0.93 -14.06
CA GLN A 72 -0.38 -1.75 -15.28
C GLN A 72 -0.44 -3.26 -14.99
N SER A 73 0.16 -3.71 -13.87
CA SER A 73 0.14 -5.12 -13.44
C SER A 73 -1.12 -5.52 -12.65
N TYR A 74 -2.20 -4.71 -12.64
CA TYR A 74 -3.40 -5.02 -11.84
C TYR A 74 -4.04 -6.36 -12.21
N GLU A 75 -3.97 -6.80 -13.47
CA GLU A 75 -4.51 -8.10 -13.89
C GLU A 75 -3.73 -9.28 -13.30
N PHE A 76 -2.41 -9.12 -13.15
CA PHE A 76 -1.55 -10.08 -12.44
C PHE A 76 -1.90 -10.12 -10.95
N LEU A 77 -2.17 -8.97 -10.33
CA LEU A 77 -2.63 -8.92 -8.93
C LEU A 77 -3.95 -9.67 -8.77
N LEU A 78 -4.92 -9.41 -9.64
CA LEU A 78 -6.22 -10.07 -9.60
C LEU A 78 -6.10 -11.58 -9.81
N ASN A 79 -5.23 -12.03 -10.72
CA ASN A 79 -4.90 -13.46 -10.88
C ASN A 79 -4.42 -14.06 -9.56
N LYS A 80 -3.44 -13.43 -8.90
CA LYS A 80 -2.89 -13.95 -7.64
C LYS A 80 -3.88 -13.96 -6.48
N ILE A 81 -4.83 -13.03 -6.46
CA ILE A 81 -5.79 -12.85 -5.34
C ILE A 81 -7.04 -13.70 -5.53
N LEU A 82 -7.59 -13.76 -6.75
CA LEU A 82 -8.88 -14.37 -7.04
C LEU A 82 -8.77 -15.81 -7.58
N GLY A 83 -7.60 -16.20 -8.10
CA GLY A 83 -7.40 -17.51 -8.71
C GLY A 83 -8.43 -17.78 -9.81
N ASP A 84 -9.02 -18.97 -9.78
CA ASP A 84 -9.93 -19.48 -10.83
C ASP A 84 -11.23 -18.67 -10.99
N ASN A 85 -11.64 -17.91 -9.97
CA ASN A 85 -12.88 -17.10 -10.01
C ASN A 85 -12.68 -15.70 -10.63
N LYS A 86 -11.51 -15.42 -11.21
CA LYS A 86 -11.15 -14.08 -11.68
C LYS A 86 -12.07 -13.58 -12.79
N GLU A 87 -12.33 -14.39 -13.81
CA GLU A 87 -12.98 -13.94 -15.05
C GLU A 87 -14.42 -13.50 -14.81
N ASP A 88 -15.15 -14.25 -13.99
CA ASP A 88 -16.52 -13.91 -13.59
C ASP A 88 -16.57 -12.64 -12.74
N LEU A 89 -15.66 -12.50 -11.78
CA LEU A 89 -15.63 -11.33 -10.89
C LEU A 89 -15.20 -10.05 -11.61
N ILE A 90 -14.22 -10.13 -12.52
CA ILE A 90 -13.79 -8.98 -13.31
C ILE A 90 -14.90 -8.51 -14.24
N ARG A 91 -15.68 -9.43 -14.82
CA ARG A 91 -16.78 -9.08 -15.71
C ARG A 91 -17.92 -8.32 -15.00
N ILE A 92 -18.07 -8.56 -13.70
CA ILE A 92 -19.13 -7.96 -12.88
C ILE A 92 -18.68 -6.62 -12.26
N MET A 93 -17.39 -6.47 -11.94
CA MET A 93 -16.87 -5.31 -11.24
C MET A 93 -16.51 -4.16 -12.19
N SER A 94 -16.96 -2.95 -11.87
CA SER A 94 -16.43 -1.71 -12.45
C SER A 94 -14.95 -1.52 -12.08
N LYS A 95 -14.20 -0.73 -12.85
CA LYS A 95 -12.79 -0.42 -12.57
C LYS A 95 -12.63 0.29 -11.22
N LYS A 96 -13.65 1.07 -10.82
CA LYS A 96 -13.74 1.68 -9.49
C LYS A 96 -13.78 0.64 -8.38
N GLU A 97 -14.61 -0.39 -8.54
CA GLU A 97 -14.73 -1.48 -7.56
C GLU A 97 -13.46 -2.33 -7.51
N VAL A 98 -12.83 -2.59 -8.67
CA VAL A 98 -11.52 -3.25 -8.75
C VAL A 98 -10.48 -2.47 -7.96
N TYR A 99 -10.38 -1.16 -8.18
CA TYR A 99 -9.47 -0.29 -7.44
C TYR A 99 -9.76 -0.33 -5.92
N ALA A 100 -11.03 -0.23 -5.53
CA ALA A 100 -11.43 -0.29 -4.13
C ALA A 100 -11.12 -1.65 -3.47
N LYS A 101 -11.25 -2.76 -4.21
CA LYS A 101 -10.90 -4.11 -3.76
C LYS A 101 -9.39 -4.25 -3.57
N LEU A 102 -8.59 -3.75 -4.51
CA LEU A 102 -7.13 -3.79 -4.42
C LEU A 102 -6.57 -2.85 -3.34
N CYS A 103 -7.29 -1.79 -2.94
CA CYS A 103 -6.94 -0.94 -1.80
C CYS A 103 -7.15 -1.59 -0.42
N ARG A 104 -7.86 -2.73 -0.36
CA ARG A 104 -8.03 -3.50 0.89
C ARG A 104 -6.90 -4.52 1.03
N PRO A 105 -6.66 -5.04 2.24
CA PRO A 105 -5.84 -6.24 2.45
C PRO A 105 -6.28 -7.39 1.55
N ASN A 106 -5.38 -7.90 0.71
CA ASN A 106 -5.62 -9.11 -0.08
C ASN A 106 -4.51 -10.11 0.16
N PHE A 107 -4.87 -11.26 0.73
CA PHE A 107 -3.92 -12.33 1.05
C PHE A 107 -3.75 -13.29 -0.13
N PHE A 108 -2.53 -13.77 -0.33
CA PHE A 108 -2.21 -14.80 -1.32
C PHE A 108 -1.10 -15.72 -0.78
N ASP A 109 -0.73 -16.73 -1.57
CA ASP A 109 0.33 -17.68 -1.24
C ASP A 109 0.14 -18.37 0.13
N GLY A 110 -0.98 -19.09 0.26
CA GLY A 110 -1.37 -19.75 1.50
C GLY A 110 -1.67 -18.79 2.65
N GLY A 111 -1.90 -17.51 2.35
CA GLY A 111 -2.14 -16.47 3.36
C GLY A 111 -0.87 -16.00 4.08
N THR A 112 0.32 -16.25 3.51
CA THR A 112 1.61 -15.79 4.07
C THR A 112 2.07 -14.45 3.50
N LYS A 113 1.40 -13.96 2.46
CA LYS A 113 1.67 -12.69 1.81
C LYS A 113 0.40 -11.88 1.68
N GLU A 114 0.53 -10.58 1.85
CA GLU A 114 -0.56 -9.62 1.72
C GLU A 114 -0.16 -8.54 0.73
N VAL A 115 -1.05 -8.18 -0.18
CA VAL A 115 -0.89 -7.09 -1.15
C VAL A 115 -2.03 -6.09 -1.03
N TRP A 116 -1.73 -4.81 -1.19
CA TRP A 116 -2.72 -3.74 -1.32
C TRP A 116 -2.17 -2.57 -2.15
N LEU A 117 -3.06 -1.70 -2.63
CA LEU A 117 -2.68 -0.42 -3.21
C LEU A 117 -2.72 0.68 -2.15
N ASP A 118 -1.74 1.58 -2.19
CA ASP A 118 -1.88 2.87 -1.49
C ASP A 118 -3.09 3.61 -2.06
N ARG A 119 -3.98 4.06 -1.19
CA ARG A 119 -5.26 4.68 -1.58
C ARG A 119 -5.11 6.03 -2.28
N SER A 120 -3.94 6.66 -2.16
CA SER A 120 -3.67 7.98 -2.71
C SER A 120 -2.82 7.87 -3.97
N SER A 121 -1.80 7.01 -3.99
CA SER A 121 -0.92 6.90 -5.16
C SER A 121 -1.32 5.77 -6.11
N GLY A 122 -2.18 4.83 -5.70
CA GLY A 122 -2.48 3.63 -6.49
C GLY A 122 -1.31 2.66 -6.64
N GLN A 123 -0.20 2.90 -5.93
CA GLN A 123 0.99 2.08 -6.02
C GLN A 123 0.90 0.83 -5.14
N VAL A 124 1.56 -0.23 -5.58
CA VAL A 124 1.51 -1.54 -4.92
C VAL A 124 2.40 -1.57 -3.68
N CYS A 125 1.83 -2.05 -2.58
CA CYS A 125 2.49 -2.35 -1.32
C CYS A 125 2.29 -3.83 -0.97
N LEU A 126 3.29 -4.44 -0.36
CA LEU A 126 3.30 -5.84 0.02
C LEU A 126 3.82 -6.03 1.45
N PHE A 127 3.27 -7.03 2.13
CA PHE A 127 3.80 -7.55 3.38
C PHE A 127 3.98 -9.07 3.25
N ILE A 128 5.18 -9.56 3.59
CA ILE A 128 5.53 -10.98 3.57
C ILE A 128 5.76 -11.43 5.00
N SER A 129 4.99 -12.41 5.48
CA SER A 129 5.12 -12.98 6.81
C SER A 129 6.46 -13.70 7.01
N SER A 130 6.96 -13.71 8.24
CA SER A 130 8.10 -14.54 8.65
C SER A 130 7.89 -16.04 8.40
N LYS A 131 6.63 -16.50 8.32
CA LYS A 131 6.28 -17.89 7.94
C LYS A 131 6.70 -18.25 6.50
N SER A 132 6.90 -17.25 5.64
CA SER A 132 7.38 -17.45 4.27
C SER A 132 8.91 -17.41 4.15
N PHE A 133 9.63 -17.12 5.24
CA PHE A 133 11.08 -17.00 5.19
C PHE A 133 11.76 -18.33 5.45
N LYS A 134 12.92 -18.52 4.81
CA LYS A 134 13.86 -19.56 5.18
C LYS A 134 14.73 -19.03 6.32
N ILE A 135 14.45 -19.48 7.53
CA ILE A 135 15.17 -19.07 8.75
C ILE A 135 15.99 -20.26 9.24
N THR A 136 17.28 -20.04 9.47
CA THR A 136 18.19 -21.11 9.93
C THR A 136 17.76 -21.60 11.32
N GLY A 137 17.49 -22.92 11.42
CA GLY A 137 17.10 -23.57 12.66
C GLY A 137 15.64 -23.36 13.10
N ILE A 138 14.77 -22.80 12.23
CA ILE A 138 13.37 -22.46 12.56
C ILE A 138 12.53 -23.63 13.09
N ASP A 139 12.83 -24.85 12.65
CA ASP A 139 12.11 -26.06 13.07
C ASP A 139 12.52 -26.53 14.47
N ASP A 140 13.64 -26.05 15.00
CA ASP A 140 14.12 -26.41 16.33
C ASP A 140 13.55 -25.46 17.38
N ARG A 141 12.61 -25.99 18.17
CA ARG A 141 11.93 -25.27 19.26
C ARG A 141 12.86 -24.82 20.39
N ARG A 142 14.12 -25.27 20.42
CA ARG A 142 15.14 -24.75 21.35
C ARG A 142 15.64 -23.37 20.93
N TYR A 143 15.61 -23.07 19.63
CA TYR A 143 16.09 -21.82 19.08
C TYR A 143 14.95 -20.87 18.73
N TRP A 144 13.87 -21.37 18.12
CA TRP A 144 12.78 -20.54 17.61
C TRP A 144 11.42 -20.98 18.13
N ASN A 145 10.53 -20.02 18.37
CA ASN A 145 9.12 -20.25 18.62
C ASN A 145 8.27 -19.37 17.72
N ASN A 146 7.08 -19.84 17.35
CA ASN A 146 6.04 -18.97 16.80
C ASN A 146 5.19 -18.44 17.95
N ILE A 147 5.15 -17.12 18.13
CA ILE A 147 4.36 -16.47 19.17
C ILE A 147 3.09 -15.91 18.53
N PRO A 148 1.88 -16.29 18.99
CA PRO A 148 0.64 -15.65 18.59
C PRO A 148 0.60 -14.19 19.05
N THR A 149 0.23 -13.27 18.18
CA THR A 149 0.13 -11.83 18.52
C THR A 149 -0.82 -11.10 17.60
N GLU A 150 -1.62 -10.20 18.17
CA GLU A 150 -2.52 -9.31 17.42
C GLU A 150 -1.75 -8.15 16.74
N GLU A 151 -0.49 -7.95 17.08
CA GLU A 151 0.38 -6.89 16.53
C GLU A 151 0.96 -7.24 15.15
N SER A 152 0.73 -8.48 14.69
CA SER A 152 1.09 -8.96 13.36
C SER A 152 -0.17 -9.10 12.51
N ARG A 153 -0.03 -8.76 11.23
CA ARG A 153 -1.09 -8.99 10.22
C ARG A 153 -1.41 -10.48 10.02
N PHE A 154 -0.46 -11.36 10.35
CA PHE A 154 -0.55 -12.80 10.20
C PHE A 154 -0.81 -13.54 11.52
N LYS A 155 -1.18 -12.78 12.56
CA LYS A 155 -1.52 -13.27 13.92
C LYS A 155 -0.40 -14.04 14.63
N SER A 156 0.81 -14.03 14.09
CA SER A 156 1.94 -14.76 14.64
C SER A 156 3.27 -14.24 14.10
N VAL A 157 4.29 -14.26 14.95
CA VAL A 157 5.65 -13.82 14.65
C VAL A 157 6.67 -14.90 15.04
N ALA A 158 7.80 -14.96 14.35
CA ALA A 158 8.91 -15.84 14.70
C ALA A 158 9.74 -15.18 15.81
N TYR A 159 9.98 -15.90 16.90
CA TYR A 159 10.70 -15.42 18.07
C TYR A 159 11.94 -16.26 18.31
N LEU A 160 13.09 -15.59 18.38
CA LEU A 160 14.36 -16.21 18.72
C LEU A 160 14.50 -16.31 20.25
N GLN A 161 14.58 -17.53 20.77
CA GLN A 161 14.96 -17.79 22.15
C GLN A 161 16.45 -17.51 22.34
N GLN A 162 17.28 -18.27 21.62
CA GLN A 162 18.74 -18.18 21.70
C GLN A 162 19.39 -18.84 20.48
N MET A 163 20.38 -18.21 19.85
CA MET A 163 21.19 -18.81 18.78
C MET A 163 22.56 -18.14 18.64
N TRP A 164 23.55 -18.87 18.13
CA TRP A 164 24.90 -18.34 17.91
C TRP A 164 25.00 -17.47 16.65
N TRP A 165 24.39 -17.87 15.55
CA TRP A 165 24.29 -17.07 14.33
C TRP A 165 22.85 -17.03 13.86
N VAL A 166 22.42 -15.91 13.30
CA VAL A 166 21.07 -15.74 12.77
C VAL A 166 21.17 -15.41 11.28
N GLU A 167 20.42 -16.15 10.48
CA GLU A 167 20.28 -15.92 9.04
C GLU A 167 18.81 -16.15 8.65
N VAL A 168 18.25 -15.15 7.99
CA VAL A 168 16.86 -15.08 7.55
C VAL A 168 16.89 -14.69 6.09
N LEU A 169 16.29 -15.52 5.24
CA LEU A 169 16.23 -15.34 3.80
C LEU A 169 14.77 -15.24 3.37
N GLY A 170 14.42 -14.14 2.72
CA GLY A 170 13.15 -13.93 2.04
C GLY A 170 13.34 -13.93 0.53
N GLU A 171 12.39 -14.52 -0.18
CA GLU A 171 12.33 -14.55 -1.63
C GLU A 171 10.90 -14.28 -2.08
N LEU A 172 10.76 -13.46 -3.11
CA LEU A 172 9.48 -13.12 -3.71
C LEU A 172 9.65 -13.05 -5.23
N ASP A 173 8.80 -13.76 -5.95
CA ASP A 173 8.63 -13.58 -7.39
C ASP A 173 7.32 -12.83 -7.67
N PHE A 174 7.43 -11.63 -8.25
CA PHE A 174 6.29 -10.71 -8.36
C PHE A 174 6.45 -9.68 -9.48
N GLU A 175 5.33 -9.36 -10.16
CA GLU A 175 5.28 -8.34 -11.21
C GLU A 175 4.91 -6.98 -10.63
N PHE A 176 5.94 -6.21 -10.30
CA PHE A 176 5.79 -4.85 -9.79
C PHE A 176 5.51 -3.86 -10.93
N PRO A 177 4.61 -2.88 -10.71
CA PRO A 177 4.50 -1.73 -11.61
C PRO A 177 5.80 -0.94 -11.66
N ARG A 178 6.01 -0.18 -12.73
CA ARG A 178 7.14 0.74 -12.86
C ARG A 178 7.27 1.65 -11.64
N GLY A 179 8.46 1.74 -11.06
CA GLY A 179 8.71 2.59 -9.90
C GLY A 179 9.92 2.17 -9.07
N LYS A 180 10.21 2.95 -8.03
CA LYS A 180 11.29 2.69 -7.07
C LYS A 180 10.70 2.17 -5.76
N TYR A 181 11.04 0.94 -5.40
CA TYR A 181 10.52 0.28 -4.20
C TYR A 181 11.61 0.11 -3.15
N SER A 182 11.25 0.25 -1.89
CA SER A 182 12.10 0.01 -0.73
C SER A 182 11.64 -1.23 0.00
N VAL A 183 12.60 -1.99 0.55
CA VAL A 183 12.36 -3.20 1.33
C VAL A 183 12.75 -2.96 2.78
N PHE A 184 11.89 -3.36 3.71
CA PHE A 184 12.11 -3.23 5.15
C PHE A 184 11.82 -4.55 5.85
N PHE A 185 12.63 -4.92 6.84
CA PHE A 185 12.21 -5.93 7.83
C PHE A 185 11.47 -5.24 8.97
N ARG A 186 10.34 -5.80 9.40
CA ARG A 186 9.64 -5.37 10.61
C ARG A 186 10.07 -6.25 11.78
N LEU A 187 10.89 -5.69 12.66
CA LEU A 187 11.54 -6.41 13.76
C LEU A 187 11.20 -5.77 15.11
N HIS A 188 11.28 -6.57 16.17
CA HIS A 188 11.09 -6.10 17.54
C HIS A 188 12.02 -6.86 18.49
N LEU A 189 12.71 -6.14 19.38
CA LEU A 189 13.50 -6.75 20.45
C LEU A 189 12.66 -6.86 21.73
N GLY A 190 12.46 -8.09 22.18
CA GLY A 190 11.70 -8.45 23.36
C GLY A 190 10.51 -9.36 23.04
N LYS A 191 9.96 -9.97 24.09
CA LYS A 191 8.78 -10.82 23.99
C LYS A 191 7.54 -10.05 24.41
N THR A 192 6.66 -9.75 23.45
CA THR A 192 5.39 -9.07 23.72
C THR A 192 4.37 -10.05 24.28
N SER A 193 3.60 -9.59 25.26
CA SER A 193 2.46 -10.31 25.84
C SER A 193 1.38 -9.33 26.27
N ASN A 194 0.12 -9.79 26.30
CA ASN A 194 -0.98 -9.03 26.86
C ASN A 194 -1.26 -9.52 28.28
N ARG A 195 -1.22 -8.61 29.25
CA ARG A 195 -1.57 -8.90 30.65
C ARG A 195 -2.62 -7.91 31.11
N LEU A 196 -3.79 -8.41 31.49
CA LEU A 196 -4.93 -7.58 31.93
C LEU A 196 -5.30 -6.47 30.93
N GLY A 197 -5.31 -6.79 29.63
CA GLY A 197 -5.62 -5.85 28.55
C GLY A 197 -4.54 -4.80 28.27
N ARG A 198 -3.39 -4.85 28.96
CA ARG A 198 -2.24 -3.98 28.70
C ARG A 198 -1.15 -4.73 27.95
N ARG A 199 -0.55 -4.06 26.97
CA ARG A 199 0.65 -4.52 26.27
C ARG A 199 1.84 -4.48 27.24
N VAL A 200 2.53 -5.60 27.40
CA VAL A 200 3.75 -5.73 28.21
C VAL A 200 4.85 -6.34 27.35
N CYS A 201 6.04 -5.77 27.38
CA CYS A 201 7.21 -6.32 26.71
C CYS A 201 8.22 -6.82 27.74
N ASN A 202 8.60 -8.09 27.64
CA ASN A 202 9.66 -8.67 28.45
C ASN A 202 10.99 -8.62 27.68
N LEU A 203 11.96 -7.90 28.23
CA LEU A 203 13.30 -7.70 27.65
C LEU A 203 14.36 -8.65 28.21
N ALA A 204 14.03 -9.50 29.20
CA ALA A 204 15.02 -10.32 29.91
C ALA A 204 15.79 -11.30 29.00
N GLN A 205 15.22 -11.68 27.86
CA GLN A 205 15.87 -12.59 26.90
C GLN A 205 16.61 -11.85 25.77
N VAL A 206 16.57 -10.51 25.72
CA VAL A 206 17.24 -9.72 24.70
C VAL A 206 18.74 -9.62 25.03
N HIS A 207 19.59 -10.16 24.18
CA HIS A 207 21.04 -10.12 24.32
C HIS A 207 21.75 -10.33 22.97
N GLY A 208 23.01 -9.88 22.85
CA GLY A 208 23.92 -10.19 21.74
C GLY A 208 23.76 -9.36 20.45
N TRP A 209 22.69 -8.56 20.34
CA TRP A 209 22.38 -7.73 19.16
C TRP A 209 23.20 -6.43 19.08
N ASP A 210 23.81 -6.02 20.19
CA ASP A 210 24.64 -4.83 20.34
C ASP A 210 26.13 -5.08 20.05
N ILE A 211 26.54 -6.35 19.91
CA ILE A 211 27.94 -6.76 19.72
C ILE A 211 28.43 -6.46 18.30
N LYS A 212 27.60 -6.72 17.30
CA LYS A 212 27.88 -6.46 15.88
C LYS A 212 26.61 -5.97 15.17
N PRO A 213 26.75 -5.14 14.14
CA PRO A 213 25.59 -4.72 13.36
C PRO A 213 25.00 -5.92 12.61
N VAL A 214 23.69 -5.89 12.45
CA VAL A 214 22.96 -6.79 11.58
C VAL A 214 23.19 -6.37 10.13
N ARG A 215 23.53 -7.33 9.26
CA ARG A 215 23.69 -7.13 7.83
C ARG A 215 22.37 -7.42 7.12
N PHE A 216 21.94 -6.45 6.34
CA PHE A 216 20.81 -6.58 5.44
C PHE A 216 21.31 -6.57 4.00
N GLN A 217 20.76 -7.44 3.17
CA GLN A 217 21.12 -7.52 1.76
C GLN A 217 19.85 -7.67 0.92
N LEU A 218 19.88 -7.07 -0.26
CA LEU A 218 18.85 -7.15 -1.28
C LEU A 218 19.53 -7.48 -2.61
N SER A 219 18.94 -8.40 -3.37
CA SER A 219 19.31 -8.68 -4.74
C SER A 219 18.08 -8.96 -5.60
N THR A 220 18.17 -8.67 -6.88
CA THR A 220 17.10 -8.89 -7.86
C THR A 220 17.61 -9.70 -9.05
N SER A 221 16.70 -10.39 -9.76
CA SER A 221 17.04 -11.21 -10.94
C SER A 221 17.64 -10.42 -12.11
N ASP A 222 17.39 -9.12 -12.18
CA ASP A 222 17.96 -8.20 -13.17
C ASP A 222 19.33 -7.62 -12.75
N GLY A 223 19.89 -8.07 -11.63
CA GLY A 223 21.26 -7.78 -11.21
C GLY A 223 21.43 -6.58 -10.26
N GLN A 224 20.35 -5.93 -9.82
CA GLN A 224 20.45 -4.90 -8.79
C GLN A 224 20.78 -5.52 -7.44
N ASN A 225 21.61 -4.83 -6.66
CA ASN A 225 22.03 -5.27 -5.34
C ASN A 225 22.14 -4.08 -4.38
N SER A 226 21.79 -4.29 -3.12
CA SER A 226 21.98 -3.33 -2.04
C SER A 226 22.44 -4.05 -0.78
N LEU A 227 23.31 -3.40 -0.01
CA LEU A 227 23.79 -3.88 1.28
C LEU A 227 23.75 -2.74 2.29
N SER A 228 23.20 -3.02 3.45
CA SER A 228 23.15 -2.08 4.57
C SER A 228 23.43 -2.79 5.88
N GLN A 229 23.92 -2.05 6.86
CA GLN A 229 24.27 -2.57 8.18
C GLN A 229 23.82 -1.57 9.25
N CYS A 230 23.19 -2.07 10.29
CA CYS A 230 22.84 -1.25 11.45
C CYS A 230 22.68 -2.12 12.70
N TYR A 231 22.77 -1.49 13.87
CA TYR A 231 22.40 -2.12 15.13
C TYR A 231 20.88 -2.17 15.27
N LEU A 232 20.37 -3.20 15.94
CA LEU A 232 18.96 -3.24 16.31
C LEU A 232 18.77 -2.33 17.53
N ILE A 233 17.97 -1.27 17.37
CA ILE A 233 17.75 -0.21 18.36
C ILE A 233 16.26 -0.23 18.79
N GLY A 234 15.98 0.24 20.00
CA GLY A 234 14.60 0.44 20.49
C GLY A 234 13.96 -0.84 21.03
N PRO A 235 14.48 -1.43 22.13
CA PRO A 235 13.84 -2.58 22.76
C PRO A 235 12.42 -2.22 23.21
N GLY A 236 11.46 -3.09 22.92
CA GLY A 236 10.06 -2.92 23.29
C GLY A 236 9.15 -2.32 22.21
N GLU A 237 9.68 -1.85 21.09
CA GLU A 237 8.90 -1.29 19.98
C GLU A 237 9.15 -1.99 18.65
N TRP A 238 8.15 -1.97 17.77
CA TRP A 238 8.28 -2.52 16.42
C TRP A 238 8.92 -1.48 15.52
N THR A 239 10.01 -1.86 14.86
CA THR A 239 10.79 -0.95 14.02
C THR A 239 10.97 -1.53 12.62
N HIS A 240 10.86 -0.68 11.62
CA HIS A 240 11.14 -1.01 10.23
C HIS A 240 12.61 -0.76 9.89
N TYR A 241 13.36 -1.83 9.67
CA TYR A 241 14.78 -1.77 9.31
C TYR A 241 14.93 -1.80 7.79
N HIS A 242 15.46 -0.73 7.23
CA HIS A 242 15.64 -0.58 5.78
C HIS A 242 16.73 -1.53 5.27
N VAL A 243 16.36 -2.38 4.31
CA VAL A 243 17.27 -3.33 3.65
C VAL A 243 17.97 -2.65 2.48
N GLY A 244 17.19 -1.98 1.63
CA GLY A 244 17.62 -1.40 0.38
C GLY A 244 16.44 -1.07 -0.53
N TYR A 245 16.73 -0.53 -1.70
CA TYR A 245 15.74 -0.26 -2.73
C TYR A 245 16.11 -0.96 -4.04
N PHE A 246 15.10 -1.15 -4.89
CA PHE A 246 15.25 -1.59 -6.28
C PHE A 246 14.34 -0.74 -7.18
N VAL A 247 14.66 -0.70 -8.48
CA VAL A 247 13.94 0.07 -9.48
C VAL A 247 13.36 -0.87 -10.53
N ILE A 248 12.08 -0.69 -10.87
CA ILE A 248 11.45 -1.35 -11.99
C ILE A 248 11.28 -0.30 -13.09
N ASP A 249 12.13 -0.34 -14.12
CA ASP A 249 12.09 0.60 -15.24
C ASP A 249 11.17 0.14 -16.37
N LYS A 250 11.22 -1.16 -16.70
CA LYS A 250 10.36 -1.80 -17.69
C LYS A 250 9.70 -3.02 -17.04
N PRO A 251 8.37 -3.05 -16.89
CA PRO A 251 7.67 -4.24 -16.43
C PRO A 251 7.76 -5.30 -17.54
N ASN A 252 8.76 -6.18 -17.45
CA ASN A 252 9.00 -7.30 -18.36
C ASN A 252 8.65 -8.62 -17.66
N GLY A 253 7.49 -8.68 -17.03
CA GLY A 253 7.03 -9.83 -16.24
C GLY A 253 7.57 -9.86 -14.79
N PRO A 254 7.45 -11.01 -14.12
CA PRO A 254 7.84 -11.17 -12.72
C PRO A 254 9.34 -10.93 -12.51
N THR A 255 9.68 -10.19 -11.45
CA THR A 255 11.05 -10.02 -10.99
C THR A 255 11.23 -10.80 -9.68
N THR A 256 12.25 -11.63 -9.62
CA THR A 256 12.62 -12.31 -8.39
C THR A 256 13.43 -11.38 -7.51
N ILE A 257 12.95 -11.14 -6.30
CA ILE A 257 13.57 -10.30 -5.28
C ILE A 257 13.98 -11.19 -4.12
N LYS A 258 15.26 -11.16 -3.78
CA LYS A 258 15.83 -11.84 -2.63
C LYS A 258 16.31 -10.81 -1.63
N PHE A 259 15.95 -11.00 -0.38
CA PHE A 259 16.38 -10.12 0.70
C PHE A 259 16.74 -10.94 1.92
N SER A 260 17.69 -10.45 2.71
CA SER A 260 18.17 -11.18 3.87
C SER A 260 18.49 -10.29 5.06
N LEU A 261 18.41 -10.90 6.22
CA LEU A 261 18.92 -10.42 7.49
C LEU A 261 19.91 -11.45 8.00
N ALA A 262 21.12 -11.02 8.36
CA ALA A 262 22.13 -11.91 8.91
C ALA A 262 22.98 -11.22 9.97
N GLN A 263 23.25 -11.93 11.06
CA GLN A 263 24.32 -11.62 12.00
C GLN A 263 25.05 -12.91 12.35
N ILE A 264 26.13 -13.16 11.62
CA ILE A 264 26.94 -14.37 11.75
C ILE A 264 28.08 -14.06 12.71
N ASP A 265 27.87 -14.41 13.99
CA ASP A 265 28.90 -14.26 15.01
C ASP A 265 28.80 -15.34 16.07
N CYS A 266 29.64 -16.36 15.98
CA CYS A 266 29.64 -17.50 16.90
C CYS A 266 30.35 -17.23 18.23
N THR A 267 30.76 -15.99 18.52
CA THR A 267 31.43 -15.66 19.80
C THR A 267 30.45 -15.46 20.95
N HIS A 268 29.23 -15.03 20.66
CA HIS A 268 28.20 -14.73 21.66
C HIS A 268 26.82 -15.15 21.18
N THR A 269 26.03 -15.68 22.11
CA THR A 269 24.63 -16.02 21.84
C THR A 269 23.79 -14.76 21.67
N LYS A 270 22.71 -14.90 20.89
CA LYS A 270 21.73 -13.84 20.60
C LYS A 270 20.35 -14.36 20.91
N GLY A 271 19.48 -13.53 21.47
CA GLY A 271 18.12 -13.92 21.83
C GLY A 271 17.18 -12.75 21.90
N GLY A 272 15.88 -13.05 22.01
CA GLY A 272 14.84 -12.04 22.20
C GLY A 272 14.43 -11.28 20.93
N LEU A 273 14.76 -11.75 19.73
CA LEU A 273 14.32 -11.12 18.48
C LEU A 273 12.98 -11.66 18.02
N CYS A 274 12.01 -10.77 17.80
CA CYS A 274 10.77 -11.04 17.07
C CYS A 274 10.91 -10.59 15.60
N ILE A 275 10.53 -11.47 14.68
CA ILE A 275 10.43 -11.21 13.24
C ILE A 275 8.97 -11.34 12.83
N ASP A 276 8.34 -10.22 12.47
CA ASP A 276 7.00 -10.25 11.91
C ASP A 276 7.03 -10.61 10.42
N GLY A 277 7.88 -9.92 9.68
CA GLY A 277 7.97 -10.08 8.24
C GLY A 277 8.77 -8.99 7.56
N ALA A 278 8.51 -8.81 6.27
CA ALA A 278 9.12 -7.77 5.45
C ALA A 278 8.05 -7.00 4.67
N VAL A 279 8.27 -5.70 4.53
CA VAL A 279 7.42 -4.77 3.79
C VAL A 279 8.15 -4.37 2.53
N ILE A 280 7.44 -4.39 1.40
CA ILE A 280 7.91 -3.80 0.15
C ILE A 280 6.91 -2.71 -0.23
N CYS A 281 7.38 -1.49 -0.34
CA CYS A 281 6.52 -0.35 -0.66
C CYS A 281 7.26 0.69 -1.51
N PRO A 282 6.54 1.58 -2.22
CA PRO A 282 7.15 2.65 -2.98
C PRO A 282 7.99 3.56 -2.08
N THR A 283 9.17 3.95 -2.55
CA THR A 283 10.14 4.73 -1.76
C THR A 283 9.58 6.10 -1.35
N GLN A 284 8.67 6.67 -2.14
CA GLN A 284 8.00 7.94 -1.85
C GLN A 284 7.02 7.84 -0.65
N ASN A 285 6.56 6.63 -0.33
CA ASN A 285 5.61 6.34 0.75
C ASN A 285 6.29 5.92 2.07
N THR A 286 7.61 6.04 2.17
CA THR A 286 8.39 5.65 3.35
C THR A 286 8.09 6.46 4.61
N LYS A 287 7.32 7.56 4.51
CA LYS A 287 6.85 8.34 5.66
C LYS A 287 5.63 7.73 6.39
N GLN A 288 5.06 6.63 5.90
CA GLN A 288 3.86 5.99 6.48
C GLN A 288 4.14 4.75 7.35
N PHE A 289 5.41 4.39 7.57
CA PHE A 289 5.80 3.17 8.31
C PHE A 289 6.87 3.45 9.37
#